data_AF-A0A9C8TZD1-F1
#
_entry.id   AF-A0A9C8TZD1-F1
#
_cell.length_a   1.000
_cell.length_b   1.000
_cell.length_c   1.000
_cell.angle_alpha   90.00
_cell.angle_beta   90.00
_cell.angle_gamma   90.00
#
_symmetry.space_group_name_H-M   'P 1'
#
loop_
_entity.id
_entity.type
_entity.pdbx_description
1 polymer ?
#
loop_
_entity_poly.entity_id
_entity_poly.type
_entity_poly.pdbx_seq_one_letter_code
_entity_poly.pdbx_strand_id
1 'polypeptide(L)'
;MPQGTKINIVEQHVEKAVLALCTLLVIYGVVHWGIASPRKIKVYGGQPPKRLTIAPSDVDGAIGQAAEAVDEKAKEEPVRIGRPRNYLADIQAARTDPFGVDLQNVVAWSQPPAPVARREFARGTYITLQKLQDEMPSPPKPDLVVVRSLTRRPGDDEDRPEPVIVAHLWAQYPWEKLTAAWETMLKKAATSTRVVVVAVELESRYLGPDGKWLIGEARTVPAKTLELPAFTGDNGGEIATAIATLRDKLQDGILRPGYWQVYNPASTTWVDWAKRLARPLPEQTDTLLWAHEDELMVERPYAYRYRLVLVNPLLASAVDVDDAHRQDAATPLAFSGWSPWSDSAAAAPVTEFFMRSASSQGFVRVEVFTDAMGKTVQEQFRTELGEPIGAEITKDVTNPITGRSEPMSVDFRTGKLVVALGGGRQVLVKNFLRSTTAVILLDSQGKLQIRLVQLDLAKLKQRK
;
A
#
# COMPACT_ATOMS: atom_id res chain seq x y z
N MET A 1 18.07 49.72 -48.89
CA MET A 1 16.67 50.00 -48.49
C MET A 1 15.77 49.09 -49.31
N PRO A 2 15.08 48.11 -48.71
CA PRO A 2 14.18 47.25 -49.45
C PRO A 2 12.91 48.04 -49.80
N GLN A 3 12.55 48.04 -51.08
CA GLN A 3 11.31 48.63 -51.58
C GLN A 3 10.13 47.89 -50.96
N GLY A 4 9.40 48.57 -50.07
CA GLY A 4 8.18 48.05 -49.47
C GLY A 4 7.12 47.86 -50.55
N THR A 5 6.88 46.60 -50.93
CA THR A 5 5.77 46.20 -51.80
C THR A 5 4.47 46.64 -51.13
N LYS A 6 3.75 47.55 -51.80
CA LYS A 6 2.42 48.00 -51.36
C LYS A 6 1.47 46.80 -51.43
N ILE A 7 1.20 46.20 -50.28
CA ILE A 7 0.27 45.09 -50.16
C ILE A 7 -1.12 45.59 -50.55
N ASN A 8 -1.71 44.95 -51.55
CA ASN A 8 -3.02 45.31 -52.07
C ASN A 8 -4.07 44.89 -51.04
N ILE A 9 -4.85 45.85 -50.53
CA ILE A 9 -5.82 45.64 -49.46
C ILE A 9 -6.85 44.56 -49.84
N VAL A 10 -7.18 44.45 -51.14
CA VAL A 10 -8.10 43.43 -51.65
C VAL A 10 -7.53 42.02 -51.49
N GLU A 11 -6.24 41.84 -51.78
CA GLU A 11 -5.55 40.56 -51.66
C GLU A 11 -5.52 40.08 -50.21
N GLN A 12 -5.29 41.01 -49.27
CA GLN A 12 -5.29 40.71 -47.85
C GLN A 12 -6.67 40.33 -47.29
N HIS A 13 -7.76 40.79 -47.91
CA HIS A 13 -9.12 40.38 -47.51
C HIS A 13 -9.51 39.02 -48.09
N VAL A 14 -9.09 38.72 -49.32
CA VAL A 14 -9.33 37.42 -49.97
C VAL A 14 -8.60 36.31 -49.21
N GLU A 15 -7.34 36.53 -48.82
CA GLU A 15 -6.56 35.56 -48.05
C GLU A 15 -7.26 35.18 -46.73
N LYS A 16 -7.73 36.18 -45.98
CA LYS A 16 -8.46 35.96 -44.72
C LYS A 16 -9.76 35.19 -44.91
N ALA A 17 -10.49 35.46 -46.00
CA ALA A 17 -11.72 34.75 -46.31
C ALA A 17 -11.47 33.26 -46.63
N VAL A 18 -10.41 32.97 -47.40
CA VAL A 18 -10.00 31.59 -47.72
C VAL A 18 -9.56 30.86 -46.44
N LEU A 19 -8.77 31.50 -45.58
CA LEU A 19 -8.33 30.92 -44.31
C LEU A 19 -9.51 30.61 -43.37
N ALA A 20 -10.49 31.51 -43.29
CA ALA A 20 -11.70 31.30 -42.49
C ALA A 20 -12.53 30.10 -43.02
N LEU A 21 -12.67 29.97 -44.34
CA LEU A 21 -13.38 28.85 -44.96
C LEU A 21 -12.66 27.52 -44.74
N CYS A 22 -11.35 27.47 -44.92
CA CYS A 22 -10.55 26.27 -44.63
C CYS A 22 -10.66 25.86 -43.16
N THR A 23 -10.64 26.82 -42.24
CA THR A 23 -10.79 26.56 -40.81
C THR A 23 -12.16 25.95 -40.50
N LEU A 24 -13.24 26.48 -41.08
CA LEU A 24 -14.59 25.93 -40.94
C LEU A 24 -14.72 24.51 -41.48
N LEU A 25 -14.10 24.20 -42.62
CA LEU A 25 -14.10 22.85 -43.20
C LEU A 25 -13.35 21.85 -42.31
N VAL A 26 -12.21 22.25 -41.72
CA VAL A 26 -11.47 21.40 -40.77
C VAL A 26 -12.29 21.16 -39.50
N ILE A 27 -12.91 22.19 -38.92
CA ILE A 27 -13.78 22.04 -37.76
C ILE A 27 -14.94 21.09 -38.08
N TYR A 28 -15.58 21.26 -39.25
CA TYR A 28 -16.65 20.37 -39.71
C TYR A 28 -16.18 18.91 -39.83
N GLY A 29 -15.01 18.67 -40.44
CA GLY A 29 -14.43 17.32 -40.54
C GLY A 29 -14.13 16.70 -39.17
N VAL A 30 -13.56 17.48 -38.23
CA VAL A 30 -13.26 16.99 -36.87
C VAL A 30 -14.53 16.64 -36.11
N VAL A 31 -15.57 17.47 -36.18
CA VAL A 31 -16.84 17.20 -35.51
C VAL A 31 -17.54 15.99 -36.15
N HIS A 32 -17.59 15.94 -37.49
CA HIS A 32 -18.37 14.93 -38.19
C HIS A 32 -17.68 13.56 -38.28
N TRP A 33 -16.33 13.50 -38.26
CA TRP A 33 -15.60 12.23 -38.33
C TRP A 33 -14.89 11.87 -37.02
N GLY A 34 -14.43 12.85 -36.24
CA GLY A 34 -13.74 12.60 -34.97
C GLY A 34 -14.70 12.32 -33.81
N ILE A 35 -15.79 13.07 -33.73
CA ILE A 35 -16.75 12.99 -32.61
C ILE A 35 -17.93 12.08 -32.97
N ALA A 36 -18.45 12.16 -34.19
CA ALA A 36 -19.63 11.40 -34.61
C ALA A 36 -19.34 10.00 -35.18
N SER A 37 -18.07 9.55 -35.22
CA SER A 37 -17.71 8.17 -35.57
C SER A 37 -18.23 7.22 -34.47
N PRO A 38 -19.23 6.37 -34.76
CA PRO A 38 -19.75 5.44 -33.77
C PRO A 38 -18.69 4.38 -33.52
N ARG A 39 -17.95 4.52 -32.41
CA ARG A 39 -17.00 3.51 -31.93
C ARG A 39 -17.77 2.26 -31.52
N LYS A 40 -18.01 1.38 -32.49
CA LYS A 40 -18.64 0.09 -32.27
C LYS A 40 -17.65 -0.84 -31.57
N ILE A 41 -17.96 -1.25 -30.34
CA ILE A 41 -17.12 -2.19 -29.58
C ILE A 41 -17.69 -3.60 -29.82
N LYS A 42 -16.81 -4.54 -30.15
CA LYS A 42 -17.19 -5.95 -30.33
C LYS A 42 -17.00 -6.66 -28.99
N VAL A 43 -18.09 -7.08 -28.37
CA VAL A 43 -18.10 -7.83 -27.11
C VAL A 43 -18.55 -9.26 -27.42
N TYR A 44 -17.93 -10.25 -26.76
CA TYR A 44 -18.39 -11.64 -26.83
C TYR A 44 -19.37 -11.88 -25.68
N GLY A 45 -20.63 -12.19 -26.02
CA GLY A 45 -21.69 -12.43 -25.03
C GLY A 45 -22.83 -13.30 -25.58
N GLY A 46 -23.66 -13.81 -24.68
CA GLY A 46 -24.78 -14.73 -24.99
C GLY A 46 -24.41 -16.22 -25.04
N GLN A 47 -25.41 -17.10 -24.99
CA GLN A 47 -25.25 -18.54 -25.23
C GLN A 47 -26.15 -19.00 -26.38
N PRO A 48 -25.59 -19.53 -27.48
CA PRO A 48 -24.15 -19.71 -27.74
C PRO A 48 -23.39 -18.36 -27.88
N PRO A 49 -22.07 -18.32 -27.59
CA PRO A 49 -21.28 -17.10 -27.63
C PRO A 49 -21.35 -16.46 -29.01
N LYS A 50 -21.97 -15.29 -29.10
CA LYS A 50 -22.13 -14.52 -30.33
C LYS A 50 -21.38 -13.20 -30.21
N ARG A 51 -20.74 -12.77 -31.30
CA ARG A 51 -20.13 -11.44 -31.35
C ARG A 51 -21.24 -10.40 -31.44
N LEU A 52 -21.44 -9.64 -30.38
CA LEU A 52 -22.37 -8.52 -30.35
C LEU A 52 -21.59 -7.23 -30.59
N THR A 53 -22.13 -6.39 -31.46
CA THR A 53 -21.55 -5.08 -31.77
C THR A 53 -22.40 -4.03 -31.08
N ILE A 54 -21.89 -3.45 -30.00
CA ILE A 54 -22.65 -2.62 -29.07
C ILE A 54 -22.06 -1.21 -29.04
N ALA A 55 -22.90 -0.19 -28.81
CA ALA A 55 -22.44 1.17 -28.62
C ALA A 55 -21.71 1.29 -27.27
N PRO A 56 -20.73 2.19 -27.12
CA PRO A 56 -19.96 2.33 -25.87
C PRO A 56 -20.84 2.62 -24.65
N SER A 57 -21.96 3.33 -24.83
CA SER A 57 -22.93 3.63 -23.79
C SER A 57 -23.62 2.39 -23.21
N ASP A 58 -23.66 1.30 -23.98
CA ASP A 58 -24.47 0.12 -23.67
C ASP A 58 -23.59 -1.06 -23.21
N VAL A 59 -22.27 -0.85 -23.13
CA VAL A 59 -21.29 -1.90 -22.76
C VAL A 59 -21.54 -2.39 -21.34
N ASP A 60 -21.74 -1.47 -20.39
CA ASP A 60 -21.95 -1.85 -18.98
C ASP A 60 -23.26 -2.64 -18.80
N GLY A 61 -24.32 -2.25 -19.52
CA GLY A 61 -25.59 -2.98 -19.52
C GLY A 61 -25.46 -4.38 -20.11
N ALA A 62 -24.71 -4.53 -21.22
CA ALA A 62 -24.48 -5.83 -21.85
C ALA A 62 -23.60 -6.75 -21.00
N ILE A 63 -22.60 -6.21 -20.30
CA ILE A 63 -21.77 -6.96 -19.35
C ILE A 63 -22.62 -7.40 -18.15
N GLY A 64 -23.47 -6.51 -17.62
CA GLY A 64 -24.40 -6.84 -16.53
C GLY A 64 -25.34 -7.99 -16.89
N GLN A 65 -25.99 -7.93 -18.05
CA GLN A 65 -26.85 -9.01 -18.55
C GLN A 65 -26.11 -10.33 -18.74
N ALA A 66 -24.86 -10.29 -19.22
CA ALA A 66 -24.04 -11.49 -19.38
C ALA A 66 -23.65 -12.10 -18.01
N ALA A 67 -23.36 -11.27 -17.01
CA ALA A 67 -23.03 -11.72 -15.66
C ALA A 67 -24.25 -12.36 -14.97
N GLU A 68 -25.43 -11.73 -15.06
CA GLU A 68 -26.68 -12.29 -14.53
C GLU A 68 -27.02 -13.64 -15.17
N ALA A 69 -26.87 -13.77 -16.49
CA ALA A 69 -27.09 -15.04 -17.17
C ALA A 69 -26.11 -16.15 -16.73
N VAL A 70 -24.87 -15.81 -16.36
CA VAL A 70 -23.92 -16.78 -15.80
C VAL A 70 -24.31 -17.16 -14.36
N ASP A 71 -24.76 -16.20 -13.56
CA ASP A 71 -25.18 -16.44 -12.16
C ASP A 71 -26.46 -17.27 -12.07
N GLU A 72 -27.48 -16.97 -12.89
CA GLU A 72 -28.68 -17.81 -12.98
C GLU A 72 -28.34 -19.24 -13.40
N LYS A 73 -27.45 -19.41 -14.37
CA LYS A 73 -27.01 -20.74 -14.80
C LYS A 73 -26.21 -21.48 -13.71
N ALA A 74 -25.37 -20.76 -12.97
CA ALA A 74 -24.64 -21.34 -11.84
C ALA A 74 -25.59 -21.79 -10.71
N LYS A 75 -26.77 -21.17 -10.58
CA LYS A 75 -27.83 -21.61 -9.65
C LYS A 75 -28.62 -22.82 -10.16
N GLU A 76 -28.85 -22.90 -11.48
CA GLU A 76 -29.58 -24.01 -12.10
C GLU A 76 -28.76 -25.28 -12.27
N GLU A 77 -27.44 -25.16 -12.45
CA GLU A 77 -26.56 -26.33 -12.52
C GLU A 77 -26.42 -26.91 -11.11
N PRO A 78 -27.02 -28.07 -10.80
CA PRO A 78 -26.82 -28.68 -9.49
C PRO A 78 -25.33 -28.90 -9.35
N VAL A 79 -24.73 -28.34 -8.29
CA VAL A 79 -23.31 -28.51 -7.98
C VAL A 79 -23.02 -29.99 -8.13
N ARG A 80 -22.31 -30.35 -9.21
CA ARG A 80 -21.83 -31.71 -9.41
C ARG A 80 -20.69 -31.88 -8.42
N ILE A 81 -21.06 -32.04 -7.15
CA ILE A 81 -20.18 -32.60 -6.15
C ILE A 81 -19.90 -33.99 -6.70
N GLY A 82 -18.76 -34.14 -7.39
CA GLY A 82 -18.30 -35.45 -7.82
C GLY A 82 -18.42 -36.37 -6.62
N ARG A 83 -19.00 -37.57 -6.82
CA ARG A 83 -19.25 -38.52 -5.72
C ARG A 83 -18.02 -38.51 -4.81
N PRO A 84 -18.17 -38.22 -3.51
CA PRO A 84 -17.02 -38.15 -2.61
C PRO A 84 -16.23 -39.44 -2.80
N ARG A 85 -14.96 -39.28 -3.17
CA ARG A 85 -14.07 -40.40 -3.47
C ARG A 85 -14.12 -41.36 -2.30
N ASN A 86 -14.46 -42.62 -2.54
CA ASN A 86 -14.57 -43.60 -1.46
C ASN A 86 -13.16 -44.08 -1.09
N TYR A 87 -12.45 -43.25 -0.32
CA TYR A 87 -11.07 -43.52 0.11
C TYR A 87 -10.92 -44.88 0.79
N LEU A 88 -11.98 -45.37 1.45
CA LEU A 88 -12.00 -46.68 2.09
C LEU A 88 -11.99 -47.83 1.07
N ALA A 89 -12.76 -47.71 -0.01
CA ALA A 89 -12.73 -48.66 -1.11
C ALA A 89 -11.39 -48.62 -1.87
N ASP A 90 -10.83 -47.43 -2.08
CA ASP A 90 -9.51 -47.27 -2.72
C ASP A 90 -8.39 -47.91 -1.89
N ILE A 91 -8.41 -47.74 -0.56
CA ILE A 91 -7.46 -48.37 0.37
C ILE A 91 -7.67 -49.89 0.44
N GLN A 92 -8.92 -50.35 0.44
CA GLN A 92 -9.23 -51.78 0.43
C GLN A 92 -8.75 -52.43 -0.88
N ALA A 93 -9.01 -51.81 -2.02
CA ALA A 93 -8.52 -52.26 -3.33
C ALA A 93 -6.99 -52.34 -3.36
N ALA A 94 -6.30 -51.30 -2.88
CA ALA A 94 -4.83 -51.27 -2.75
C ALA A 94 -4.28 -52.29 -1.74
N ARG A 95 -5.09 -52.77 -0.79
CA ARG A 95 -4.71 -53.84 0.15
C ARG A 95 -4.91 -55.23 -0.43
N THR A 96 -5.98 -55.43 -1.21
CA THR A 96 -6.30 -56.73 -1.83
C THR A 96 -5.40 -57.05 -3.02
N ASP A 97 -4.91 -56.03 -3.71
CA ASP A 97 -3.91 -56.18 -4.77
C ASP A 97 -2.85 -55.04 -4.68
N PRO A 98 -1.90 -55.14 -3.73
CA PRO A 98 -0.87 -54.12 -3.54
C PRO A 98 0.10 -54.02 -4.71
N PHE A 99 0.05 -54.96 -5.66
CA PHE A 99 0.98 -55.08 -6.77
C PHE A 99 0.28 -55.44 -8.08
N GLY A 100 -0.90 -54.88 -8.37
CA GLY A 100 -1.64 -55.04 -9.64
C GLY A 100 -0.92 -54.49 -10.89
N VAL A 101 0.40 -54.38 -10.83
CA VAL A 101 1.31 -54.18 -11.94
C VAL A 101 1.90 -55.55 -12.25
N ASP A 102 1.60 -56.06 -13.44
CA ASP A 102 2.07 -57.34 -13.96
C ASP A 102 3.61 -57.50 -13.81
N LEU A 103 4.04 -58.22 -12.75
CA LEU A 103 5.45 -58.47 -12.42
C LEU A 103 6.06 -59.62 -13.24
N GLN A 104 5.62 -59.82 -14.49
CA GLN A 104 6.15 -60.91 -15.33
C GLN A 104 7.61 -60.72 -15.79
N ASN A 105 8.28 -59.62 -15.42
CA ASN A 105 9.69 -59.36 -15.78
C ASN A 105 10.59 -59.05 -14.57
N VAL A 106 10.38 -59.68 -13.42
CA VAL A 106 11.39 -59.66 -12.33
C VAL A 106 12.37 -60.82 -12.52
N VAL A 107 13.13 -60.76 -13.61
CA VAL A 107 14.31 -61.62 -13.78
C VAL A 107 15.52 -60.89 -13.20
N ALA A 108 16.14 -61.54 -12.20
CA ALA A 108 17.51 -61.34 -11.73
C ALA A 108 17.85 -60.05 -10.93
N TRP A 109 17.50 -60.06 -9.64
CA TRP A 109 18.17 -59.25 -8.62
C TRP A 109 19.39 -60.00 -8.02
N SER A 110 20.33 -60.44 -8.85
CA SER A 110 21.50 -61.21 -8.38
C SER A 110 22.82 -60.44 -8.29
N GLN A 111 22.79 -59.11 -8.40
CA GLN A 111 23.94 -58.30 -8.00
C GLN A 111 23.51 -57.19 -7.03
N PRO A 112 24.17 -57.04 -5.86
CA PRO A 112 24.01 -55.84 -5.07
C PRO A 112 24.31 -54.66 -5.99
N PRO A 113 23.50 -53.57 -5.96
CA PRO A 113 23.78 -52.40 -6.76
C PRO A 113 25.24 -52.01 -6.52
N ALA A 114 25.99 -51.79 -7.61
CA ALA A 114 27.37 -51.33 -7.50
C ALA A 114 27.41 -50.20 -6.46
N PRO A 115 28.36 -50.22 -5.50
CA PRO A 115 28.42 -49.20 -4.47
C PRO A 115 28.34 -47.85 -5.16
N VAL A 116 27.33 -47.05 -4.78
CA VAL A 116 27.07 -45.75 -5.41
C VAL A 116 28.39 -45.01 -5.35
N ALA A 117 29.04 -44.86 -6.51
CA ALA A 117 30.33 -44.20 -6.57
C ALA A 117 30.14 -42.86 -5.88
N ARG A 118 30.91 -42.60 -4.81
CA ARG A 118 30.94 -41.27 -4.21
C ARG A 118 31.25 -40.36 -5.37
N ARG A 119 30.26 -39.58 -5.81
CA ARG A 119 30.49 -38.51 -6.77
C ARG A 119 31.54 -37.65 -6.09
N GLU A 120 32.77 -37.73 -6.57
CA GLU A 120 33.73 -36.67 -6.35
C GLU A 120 33.12 -35.49 -7.08
N PHE A 121 32.27 -34.75 -6.37
CA PHE A 121 31.84 -33.44 -6.82
C PHE A 121 33.15 -32.68 -6.99
N ALA A 122 33.49 -32.40 -8.25
CA ALA A 122 34.61 -31.54 -8.57
C ALA A 122 34.48 -30.33 -7.64
N ARG A 123 35.51 -30.08 -6.81
CA ARG A 123 35.57 -29.01 -5.79
C ARG A 123 35.42 -27.64 -6.44
N GLY A 124 34.25 -27.38 -6.98
CA GLY A 124 33.99 -26.43 -8.03
C GLY A 124 33.16 -25.32 -7.46
N THR A 125 33.82 -24.20 -7.17
CA THR A 125 33.22 -22.92 -6.74
C THR A 125 32.31 -23.07 -5.53
N TYR A 126 32.93 -23.10 -4.36
CA TYR A 126 32.24 -22.95 -3.10
C TYR A 126 31.45 -21.62 -3.06
N ILE A 127 30.24 -21.68 -2.55
CA ILE A 127 29.35 -20.53 -2.39
C ILE A 127 29.51 -20.00 -0.97
N THR A 128 29.68 -18.69 -0.83
CA THR A 128 29.69 -17.99 0.46
C THR A 128 28.37 -17.28 0.68
N LEU A 129 27.99 -17.03 1.94
CA LEU A 129 26.82 -16.24 2.29
C LEU A 129 26.90 -14.81 1.74
N GLN A 130 28.07 -14.17 1.79
CA GLN A 130 28.26 -12.81 1.25
C GLN A 130 27.90 -12.74 -0.24
N LYS A 131 28.43 -13.67 -1.05
CA LYS A 131 28.10 -13.76 -2.48
C LYS A 131 26.60 -13.96 -2.74
N LEU A 132 25.92 -14.77 -1.91
CA LEU A 132 24.47 -14.92 -2.01
C LEU A 132 23.75 -13.59 -1.75
N GLN A 133 24.19 -12.84 -0.73
CA GLN A 133 23.64 -11.54 -0.35
C GLN A 133 23.91 -10.45 -1.39
N ASP A 134 25.10 -10.44 -2.00
CA ASP A 134 25.47 -9.48 -3.04
C ASP A 134 24.59 -9.61 -4.31
N GLU A 135 24.12 -10.83 -4.60
CA GLU A 135 23.21 -11.12 -5.71
C GLU A 135 21.73 -10.90 -5.36
N MET A 136 21.41 -10.61 -4.09
CA MET A 136 20.04 -10.28 -3.68
C MET A 136 19.68 -8.87 -4.17
N PRO A 137 18.61 -8.71 -4.97
CA PRO A 137 18.14 -7.38 -5.31
C PRO A 137 17.70 -6.67 -4.02
N SER A 138 18.18 -5.44 -3.81
CA SER A 138 17.63 -4.59 -2.76
C SER A 138 16.15 -4.32 -3.05
N PRO A 139 15.27 -4.28 -2.04
CA PRO A 139 13.88 -3.93 -2.27
C PRO A 139 13.77 -2.54 -2.91
N PRO A 140 12.75 -2.29 -3.74
CA PRO A 140 12.57 -0.96 -4.31
C PRO A 140 12.16 0.04 -3.23
N LYS A 141 12.19 1.32 -3.60
CA LYS A 141 11.74 2.41 -2.75
C LYS A 141 10.28 2.16 -2.28
N PRO A 142 9.98 2.29 -0.97
CA PRO A 142 8.61 2.29 -0.45
C PRO A 142 7.73 3.34 -1.12
N ASP A 143 6.49 2.97 -1.44
CA ASP A 143 5.40 3.93 -1.40
C ASP A 143 4.95 4.10 0.06
N LEU A 144 4.76 5.34 0.49
CA LEU A 144 4.37 5.70 1.86
C LEU A 144 3.11 6.56 1.84
N VAL A 145 2.11 6.15 2.63
CA VAL A 145 0.93 6.95 2.93
C VAL A 145 0.76 7.04 4.43
N VAL A 146 0.88 8.25 4.98
CA VAL A 146 0.61 8.51 6.40
C VAL A 146 -0.78 9.12 6.51
N VAL A 147 -1.68 8.41 7.16
CA VAL A 147 -3.07 8.85 7.34
C VAL A 147 -3.51 8.64 8.78
N ARG A 148 -4.47 9.46 9.22
CA ARG A 148 -5.27 9.11 10.39
C ARG A 148 -6.42 8.23 9.94
N SER A 149 -6.60 7.11 10.62
CA SER A 149 -7.72 6.21 10.36
C SER A 149 -8.24 5.63 11.66
N LEU A 150 -9.54 5.35 11.72
CA LEU A 150 -10.01 4.32 12.63
C LEU A 150 -9.52 2.99 12.07
N THR A 151 -8.74 2.28 12.86
CA THR A 151 -8.23 0.97 12.51
C THR A 151 -8.74 -0.05 13.50
N ARG A 152 -8.91 -1.27 13.03
CA ARG A 152 -9.20 -2.41 13.88
C ARG A 152 -8.10 -3.43 13.64
N ARG A 153 -7.24 -3.65 14.63
CA ARG A 153 -6.22 -4.68 14.54
C ARG A 153 -6.88 -6.05 14.81
N PRO A 154 -6.35 -7.14 14.24
CA PRO A 154 -6.79 -8.48 14.59
C PRO A 154 -6.65 -8.72 16.11
N GLY A 155 -7.77 -8.92 16.80
CA GLY A 155 -7.81 -9.17 18.25
C GLY A 155 -8.09 -7.94 19.13
N ASP A 156 -8.25 -6.74 18.56
CA ASP A 156 -8.70 -5.56 19.31
C ASP A 156 -10.16 -5.72 19.79
N ASP A 157 -10.49 -5.09 20.92
CA ASP A 157 -11.86 -4.96 21.40
C ASP A 157 -12.71 -4.22 20.36
N GLU A 158 -13.75 -4.90 19.85
CA GLU A 158 -14.50 -4.46 18.68
C GLU A 158 -15.25 -3.14 18.90
N ASP A 159 -15.49 -2.77 20.16
CA ASP A 159 -16.48 -1.76 20.51
C ASP A 159 -15.94 -0.33 20.58
N ARG A 160 -14.61 -0.12 20.56
CA ARG A 160 -14.00 1.22 20.69
C ARG A 160 -12.78 1.41 19.78
N PRO A 161 -12.97 1.57 18.47
CA PRO A 161 -11.86 1.88 17.58
C PRO A 161 -11.31 3.28 17.92
N GLU A 162 -10.03 3.36 18.25
CA GLU A 162 -9.35 4.64 18.44
C GLU A 162 -8.81 5.16 17.11
N PRO A 163 -8.90 6.48 16.83
CA PRO A 163 -8.27 7.06 15.67
C PRO A 163 -6.75 7.09 15.87
N VAL A 164 -6.06 6.21 15.17
CA VAL A 164 -4.59 6.14 15.17
C VAL A 164 -4.03 6.79 13.91
N ILE A 165 -2.79 7.27 14.01
CA ILE A 165 -2.05 7.77 12.87
C ILE A 165 -1.20 6.63 12.37
N VAL A 166 -1.43 6.20 11.14
CA VAL A 166 -0.80 5.01 10.57
C VAL A 166 -0.01 5.38 9.34
N ALA A 167 1.25 4.95 9.28
CA ALA A 167 2.01 4.85 8.06
C ALA A 167 1.68 3.49 7.42
N HIS A 168 1.10 3.54 6.23
CA HIS A 168 0.93 2.40 5.36
C HIS A 168 2.06 2.39 4.34
N LEU A 169 2.80 1.30 4.30
CA LEU A 169 3.96 1.16 3.45
C LEU A 169 3.81 -0.05 2.55
N TRP A 170 4.17 0.10 1.29
CA TRP A 170 4.26 -1.04 0.39
C TRP A 170 5.37 -0.91 -0.65
N ALA A 171 5.80 -2.06 -1.18
CA ALA A 171 6.76 -2.16 -2.26
C ALA A 171 6.60 -3.49 -3.01
N GLN A 172 6.79 -3.46 -4.33
CA GLN A 172 6.74 -4.64 -5.18
C GLN A 172 8.13 -5.26 -5.29
N TYR A 173 8.40 -6.33 -4.53
CA TYR A 173 9.72 -6.95 -4.54
C TYR A 173 9.90 -7.85 -5.78
N PRO A 174 11.03 -7.77 -6.50
CA PRO A 174 11.29 -8.55 -7.72
C PRO A 174 11.62 -10.02 -7.38
N TRP A 175 10.61 -10.76 -6.92
CA TRP A 175 10.74 -12.10 -6.37
C TRP A 175 11.30 -13.12 -7.38
N GLU A 176 10.86 -13.04 -8.63
CA GLU A 176 11.34 -13.89 -9.71
C GLU A 176 12.84 -13.70 -9.96
N LYS A 177 13.31 -12.44 -9.91
CA LYS A 177 14.74 -12.12 -10.10
C LYS A 177 15.59 -12.71 -8.99
N LEU A 178 15.14 -12.61 -7.73
CA LEU A 178 15.83 -13.22 -6.59
C LEU A 178 15.89 -14.74 -6.75
N THR A 179 14.75 -15.37 -7.03
CA THR A 179 14.65 -16.83 -7.16
C THR A 179 15.55 -17.34 -8.28
N ALA A 180 15.53 -16.70 -9.46
CA ALA A 180 16.37 -17.07 -10.59
C ALA A 180 17.88 -16.91 -10.31
N ALA A 181 18.26 -15.83 -9.60
CA ALA A 181 19.65 -15.61 -9.20
C ALA A 181 20.14 -16.69 -8.22
N TRP A 182 19.33 -17.01 -7.21
CA TRP A 182 19.63 -18.05 -6.23
C TRP A 182 19.64 -19.45 -6.83
N GLU A 183 18.67 -19.80 -7.68
CA GLU A 183 18.69 -21.07 -8.41
C GLU A 183 19.95 -21.23 -9.26
N THR A 184 20.38 -20.16 -9.94
CA THR A 184 21.59 -20.19 -10.76
C THR A 184 22.84 -20.42 -9.93
N MET A 185 22.97 -19.74 -8.78
CA MET A 185 24.10 -19.90 -7.88
C MET A 185 24.12 -21.28 -7.23
N LEU A 186 22.98 -21.70 -6.67
CA LEU A 186 22.85 -22.91 -5.86
C LEU A 186 22.71 -24.19 -6.70
N LYS A 187 22.61 -24.09 -8.04
CA LYS A 187 22.51 -25.25 -8.96
C LYS A 187 23.62 -26.29 -8.75
N LYS A 188 24.79 -25.88 -8.25
CA LYS A 188 25.93 -26.76 -7.98
C LYS A 188 26.02 -27.24 -6.53
N ALA A 189 25.27 -26.61 -5.61
CA ALA A 189 25.25 -26.97 -4.21
C ALA A 189 24.21 -28.07 -3.98
N ALA A 190 24.43 -28.99 -3.04
CA ALA A 190 23.45 -30.00 -2.66
C ALA A 190 22.33 -29.43 -1.74
N THR A 191 22.07 -28.12 -1.82
CA THR A 191 21.15 -27.40 -0.94
C THR A 191 19.84 -27.05 -1.64
N SER A 192 18.85 -26.66 -0.86
CA SER A 192 17.57 -26.20 -1.40
C SER A 192 17.75 -24.84 -2.09
N THR A 193 17.31 -24.74 -3.34
CA THR A 193 17.24 -23.45 -4.06
C THR A 193 16.05 -22.58 -3.64
N ARG A 194 15.18 -23.10 -2.76
CA ARG A 194 13.94 -22.41 -2.36
C ARG A 194 14.23 -21.25 -1.43
N VAL A 195 13.75 -20.08 -1.83
CA VAL A 195 13.81 -18.84 -1.06
C VAL A 195 12.72 -18.86 0.03
N VAL A 196 13.10 -18.67 1.30
CA VAL A 196 12.16 -18.60 2.43
C VAL A 196 12.33 -17.27 3.15
N VAL A 197 11.32 -16.39 3.08
CA VAL A 197 11.28 -15.13 3.86
C VAL A 197 10.77 -15.42 5.26
N VAL A 198 11.49 -14.95 6.27
CA VAL A 198 11.09 -15.08 7.68
C VAL A 198 10.59 -13.77 8.27
N ALA A 199 11.03 -12.63 7.74
CA ALA A 199 10.52 -11.32 8.13
C ALA A 199 10.88 -10.22 7.12
N VAL A 200 10.24 -9.07 7.29
CA VAL A 200 10.66 -7.78 6.73
C VAL A 200 11.16 -6.93 7.89
N GLU A 201 12.38 -6.40 7.78
CA GLU A 201 12.84 -5.37 8.70
C GLU A 201 12.49 -4.00 8.15
N LEU A 202 11.87 -3.19 9.01
CA LEU A 202 11.47 -1.82 8.75
C LEU A 202 12.33 -0.87 9.56
N GLU A 203 13.02 0.05 8.89
CA GLU A 203 13.71 1.15 9.56
C GLU A 203 12.99 2.46 9.23
N SER A 204 12.78 3.27 10.26
CA SER A 204 12.17 4.58 10.13
C SER A 204 13.20 5.68 10.37
N ARG A 205 12.98 6.85 9.77
CA ARG A 205 13.62 8.09 10.16
C ARG A 205 12.57 9.18 10.25
N TYR A 206 12.78 10.13 11.16
CA TYR A 206 11.87 11.22 11.39
C TYR A 206 12.60 12.54 11.59
N LEU A 207 11.93 13.65 11.27
CA LEU A 207 12.52 14.97 11.45
C LEU A 207 12.43 15.39 12.92
N GLY A 208 13.58 15.64 13.54
CA GLY A 208 13.68 16.16 14.90
C GLY A 208 13.29 17.64 14.98
N PRO A 209 13.10 18.18 16.21
CA PRO A 209 12.80 19.61 16.41
C PRO A 209 13.87 20.56 15.85
N ASP A 210 15.11 20.10 15.71
CA ASP A 210 16.23 20.84 15.14
C ASP A 210 16.29 20.78 13.59
N GLY A 211 15.30 20.13 12.96
CA GLY A 211 15.25 19.94 11.52
C GLY A 211 16.20 18.87 10.99
N LYS A 212 16.86 18.08 11.86
CA LYS A 212 17.72 16.96 11.44
C LYS A 212 16.94 15.66 11.41
N TRP A 213 17.33 14.77 10.50
CA TRP A 213 16.79 13.41 10.46
C TRP A 213 17.40 12.57 11.59
N LEU A 214 16.53 12.00 12.43
CA LEU A 214 16.87 11.00 13.43
C LEU A 214 16.47 9.62 12.89
N ILE A 215 17.35 8.63 13.02
CA ILE A 215 17.09 7.25 12.59
C ILE A 215 16.54 6.48 13.80
N GLY A 216 15.37 5.86 13.62
CA GLY A 216 14.79 4.95 14.60
C GLY A 216 15.41 3.56 14.49
N GLU A 217 15.22 2.75 15.53
CA GLU A 217 15.65 1.35 15.51
C GLU A 217 14.90 0.55 14.45
N ALA A 218 15.60 -0.38 13.79
CA ALA A 218 14.98 -1.32 12.86
C ALA A 218 14.05 -2.27 13.63
N ARG A 219 12.83 -2.46 13.11
CA ARG A 219 11.79 -3.32 13.69
C ARG A 219 11.48 -4.47 12.74
N THR A 220 11.20 -5.64 13.29
CA THR A 220 10.88 -6.85 12.51
C THR A 220 9.37 -7.00 12.35
N VAL A 221 8.90 -7.21 11.11
CA VAL A 221 7.50 -7.38 10.75
C VAL A 221 7.33 -8.74 10.04
N PRO A 222 6.51 -9.67 10.57
CA PRO A 222 5.81 -9.61 11.85
C PRO A 222 6.78 -9.74 13.04
N ALA A 223 6.39 -9.19 14.20
CA ALA A 223 7.22 -9.19 15.42
C ALA A 223 7.53 -10.60 15.96
N LYS A 224 6.67 -11.58 15.67
CA LYS A 224 6.87 -12.97 16.08
C LYS A 224 7.58 -13.74 14.97
N THR A 225 8.89 -13.89 15.10
CA THR A 225 9.67 -14.82 14.27
C THR A 225 9.64 -16.20 14.91
N LEU A 226 9.43 -17.25 14.11
CA LEU A 226 9.59 -18.63 14.59
C LEU A 226 11.09 -18.96 14.60
N GLU A 227 11.56 -19.49 15.72
CA GLU A 227 12.97 -19.75 15.94
C GLU A 227 13.46 -20.91 15.08
N LEU A 228 14.59 -20.72 14.40
CA LEU A 228 15.33 -21.80 13.76
C LEU A 228 16.25 -22.44 14.80
N PRO A 229 16.30 -23.77 14.92
CA PRO A 229 17.25 -24.42 15.79
C PRO A 229 18.68 -24.10 15.33
N ALA A 230 19.57 -23.84 16.30
CA ALA A 230 20.98 -23.60 16.01
C ALA A 230 21.59 -24.86 15.37
N PHE A 231 22.44 -24.68 14.36
CA PHE A 231 23.09 -25.82 13.70
C PHE A 231 24.18 -26.43 14.59
N THR A 232 24.00 -27.70 14.97
CA THR A 232 24.93 -28.47 15.82
C THR A 232 25.89 -29.36 15.02
N GLY A 233 25.74 -29.42 13.69
CA GLY A 233 26.52 -30.28 12.81
C GLY A 233 25.78 -31.54 12.36
N ASP A 234 24.90 -32.08 13.21
CA ASP A 234 24.17 -33.33 13.00
C ASP A 234 22.63 -33.13 12.90
N ASN A 235 22.11 -31.97 13.30
CA ASN A 235 20.67 -31.67 13.30
C ASN A 235 20.12 -31.13 11.97
N GLY A 236 20.76 -31.42 10.83
CA GLY A 236 20.34 -30.89 9.52
C GLY A 236 18.89 -31.24 9.14
N GLY A 237 18.41 -32.43 9.53
CA GLY A 237 17.02 -32.85 9.30
C GLY A 237 15.98 -32.07 10.12
N GLU A 238 16.34 -31.68 11.35
CA GLU A 238 15.51 -30.84 12.21
C GLU A 238 15.38 -29.43 11.62
N ILE A 239 16.50 -28.85 11.20
CA ILE A 239 16.54 -27.55 10.53
C ILE A 239 15.70 -27.57 9.25
N ALA A 240 15.86 -28.59 8.40
CA ALA A 240 15.07 -28.71 7.17
C ALA A 240 13.55 -28.76 7.45
N THR A 241 13.15 -29.44 8.52
CA THR A 241 11.76 -29.52 8.98
C THR A 241 11.26 -28.16 9.50
N ALA A 242 12.08 -27.44 10.26
CA ALA A 242 11.78 -26.09 10.73
C ALA A 242 11.63 -25.10 9.56
N ILE A 243 12.52 -25.15 8.56
CA ILE A 243 12.45 -24.33 7.35
C ILE A 243 11.16 -24.63 6.55
N ALA A 244 10.82 -25.91 6.38
CA ALA A 244 9.57 -26.28 5.71
C ALA A 244 8.34 -25.73 6.46
N THR A 245 8.35 -25.82 7.80
CA THR A 245 7.29 -25.29 8.65
C THR A 245 7.19 -23.76 8.56
N LEU A 246 8.32 -23.05 8.55
CA LEU A 246 8.38 -21.59 8.37
C LEU A 246 7.72 -21.18 7.05
N ARG A 247 8.10 -21.84 5.96
CA ARG A 247 7.54 -21.58 4.64
C ARG A 247 6.02 -21.76 4.65
N ASP A 248 5.57 -22.93 5.12
CA ASP A 248 4.15 -23.30 5.01
C ASP A 248 3.24 -22.50 5.96
N LYS A 249 3.78 -21.96 7.06
CA LYS A 249 2.98 -21.22 8.07
C LYS A 249 3.14 -19.71 8.04
N LEU A 250 4.32 -19.18 7.71
CA LEU A 250 4.62 -17.76 7.88
C LEU A 250 4.80 -17.02 6.57
N GLN A 251 5.36 -17.66 5.54
CA GLN A 251 5.73 -16.95 4.32
C GLN A 251 4.53 -16.27 3.66
N ASP A 252 3.39 -16.95 3.57
CA ASP A 252 2.16 -16.33 3.05
C ASP A 252 1.70 -15.14 3.90
N GLY A 253 1.81 -15.23 5.23
CA GLY A 253 1.46 -14.11 6.12
C GLY A 253 2.45 -12.94 6.10
N ILE A 254 3.71 -13.17 5.71
CA ILE A 254 4.73 -12.12 5.55
C ILE A 254 4.59 -11.44 4.20
N LEU A 255 4.39 -12.24 3.14
CA LEU A 255 4.29 -11.76 1.76
C LEU A 255 2.87 -11.24 1.42
N ARG A 256 1.87 -11.61 2.23
CA ARG A 256 0.47 -11.20 2.11
C ARG A 256 -0.12 -11.00 3.51
N PRO A 257 0.39 -10.04 4.29
CA PRO A 257 -0.12 -9.82 5.63
C PRO A 257 -1.61 -9.50 5.60
N GLY A 258 -2.32 -9.96 6.63
CA GLY A 258 -3.70 -9.55 6.85
C GLY A 258 -3.75 -8.04 6.94
N TYR A 259 -4.45 -7.41 6.00
CA TYR A 259 -4.56 -5.95 5.96
C TYR A 259 -5.35 -5.47 7.17
N TRP A 260 -4.88 -4.38 7.79
CA TRP A 260 -5.70 -3.69 8.78
C TRP A 260 -7.03 -3.28 8.13
N GLN A 261 -8.11 -3.54 8.87
CA GLN A 261 -9.39 -3.00 8.48
C GLN A 261 -9.43 -1.54 8.87
N VAL A 262 -9.84 -0.71 7.91
CA VAL A 262 -10.03 0.71 8.12
C VAL A 262 -11.48 1.08 7.95
N TYR A 263 -11.95 1.96 8.81
CA TYR A 263 -13.29 2.48 8.65
C TYR A 263 -13.33 3.41 7.44
N ASN A 264 -14.22 3.10 6.49
CA ASN A 264 -14.52 3.99 5.40
C ASN A 264 -15.76 4.84 5.76
N PRO A 265 -15.59 6.15 6.05
CA PRO A 265 -16.71 6.99 6.44
C PRO A 265 -17.74 7.18 5.31
N ALA A 266 -17.34 7.02 4.04
CA ALA A 266 -18.25 7.18 2.91
C ALA A 266 -19.22 6.00 2.78
N SER A 267 -18.76 4.77 3.00
CA SER A 267 -19.59 3.56 2.94
C SER A 267 -20.11 3.12 4.30
N THR A 268 -19.66 3.75 5.38
CA THR A 268 -19.93 3.34 6.77
C THR A 268 -19.57 1.89 7.09
N THR A 269 -18.59 1.33 6.38
CA THR A 269 -18.15 -0.06 6.52
C THR A 269 -16.66 -0.15 6.79
N TRP A 270 -16.26 -1.23 7.44
CA TRP A 270 -14.87 -1.66 7.52
C TRP A 270 -14.44 -2.24 6.19
N VAL A 271 -13.32 -1.75 5.65
CA VAL A 271 -12.74 -2.26 4.41
C VAL A 271 -11.28 -2.60 4.64
N ASP A 272 -10.79 -3.63 3.95
CA ASP A 272 -9.35 -3.90 3.90
C ASP A 272 -8.65 -2.67 3.36
N TRP A 273 -7.60 -2.19 4.04
CA TRP A 273 -6.89 -0.99 3.62
C TRP A 273 -6.44 -1.03 2.15
N ALA A 274 -6.03 -2.21 1.68
CA ALA A 274 -5.65 -2.40 0.29
C ALA A 274 -6.74 -1.99 -0.72
N LYS A 275 -8.03 -2.18 -0.38
CA LYS A 275 -9.17 -1.74 -1.21
C LYS A 275 -9.34 -0.23 -1.22
N ARG A 276 -8.92 0.47 -0.16
CA ARG A 276 -9.03 1.93 -0.03
C ARG A 276 -8.03 2.69 -0.89
N LEU A 277 -6.88 2.08 -1.20
CA LEU A 277 -5.81 2.78 -1.93
C LEU A 277 -6.18 3.21 -3.36
N ALA A 278 -7.34 2.81 -3.90
CA ALA A 278 -7.84 3.14 -5.24
C ALA A 278 -6.84 2.82 -6.39
N ARG A 279 -5.72 2.19 -6.07
CA ARG A 279 -4.73 1.66 -6.99
C ARG A 279 -4.96 0.15 -7.07
N PRO A 280 -5.02 -0.42 -8.28
CA PRO A 280 -4.96 -1.87 -8.39
C PRO A 280 -3.66 -2.32 -7.74
N LEU A 281 -3.76 -3.24 -6.78
CA LEU A 281 -2.57 -3.97 -6.34
C LEU A 281 -1.94 -4.59 -7.60
N PRO A 282 -0.60 -4.60 -7.72
CA PRO A 282 0.05 -5.28 -8.83
C PRO A 282 -0.48 -6.71 -8.96
N GLU A 283 -0.55 -7.21 -10.21
CA GLU A 283 -1.04 -8.57 -10.48
C GLU A 283 -0.28 -9.62 -9.63
N GLN A 284 -0.96 -10.73 -9.34
CA GLN A 284 -0.60 -11.76 -8.34
C GLN A 284 0.82 -12.35 -8.40
N THR A 285 1.60 -12.08 -9.44
CA THR A 285 2.93 -12.66 -9.66
C THR A 285 4.02 -11.98 -8.83
N ASP A 286 3.82 -10.73 -8.41
CA ASP A 286 4.82 -10.03 -7.61
C ASP A 286 4.54 -10.08 -6.11
N THR A 287 5.63 -10.21 -5.35
CA THR A 287 5.56 -10.23 -3.89
C THR A 287 5.40 -8.81 -3.37
N LEU A 288 4.24 -8.50 -2.80
CA LEU A 288 3.97 -7.22 -2.17
C LEU A 288 4.56 -7.22 -0.76
N LEU A 289 5.60 -6.44 -0.53
CA LEU A 289 6.05 -6.12 0.82
C LEU A 289 5.09 -5.10 1.39
N TRP A 290 4.64 -5.34 2.61
CA TRP A 290 3.64 -4.51 3.25
C TRP A 290 3.93 -4.36 4.74
N ALA A 291 3.84 -3.14 5.25
CA ALA A 291 4.01 -2.85 6.67
C ALA A 291 3.08 -1.73 7.14
N HIS A 292 2.81 -1.73 8.44
CA HIS A 292 2.06 -0.70 9.14
C HIS A 292 2.87 -0.23 10.35
N GLU A 293 2.84 1.07 10.62
CA GLU A 293 3.42 1.68 11.83
C GLU A 293 2.43 2.71 12.37
N ASP A 294 2.11 2.66 13.66
CA ASP A 294 1.07 3.51 14.25
C ASP A 294 1.47 4.29 15.51
N GLU A 295 2.75 4.24 15.88
CA GLU A 295 3.32 5.10 16.94
C GLU A 295 3.78 6.46 16.39
N LEU A 296 2.94 7.08 15.55
CA LEU A 296 3.29 8.29 14.83
C LEU A 296 2.80 9.57 15.50
N MET A 297 3.62 10.61 15.40
CA MET A 297 3.30 11.95 15.87
C MET A 297 2.72 12.79 14.72
N VAL A 298 1.70 13.58 15.06
CA VAL A 298 1.07 14.56 14.16
C VAL A 298 2.13 15.54 13.63
N GLU A 299 2.02 15.94 12.36
CA GLU A 299 2.88 16.93 11.71
C GLU A 299 4.39 16.61 11.68
N ARG A 300 4.81 15.47 12.21
CA ARG A 300 6.19 15.00 12.11
C ARG A 300 6.37 14.28 10.77
N PRO A 301 7.33 14.71 9.92
CA PRO A 301 7.67 13.98 8.72
C PRO A 301 8.40 12.68 9.06
N TYR A 302 7.97 11.59 8.44
CA TYR A 302 8.57 10.26 8.52
C TYR A 302 8.98 9.80 7.13
N ALA A 303 10.07 9.05 7.05
CA ALA A 303 10.45 8.28 5.88
C ALA A 303 10.91 6.89 6.33
N TYR A 304 10.78 5.91 5.45
CA TYR A 304 11.01 4.52 5.80
C TYR A 304 11.85 3.80 4.75
N ARG A 305 12.42 2.65 5.12
CA ARG A 305 13.03 1.71 4.19
C ARG A 305 12.90 0.29 4.72
N TYR A 306 13.03 -0.70 3.83
CA TYR A 306 12.91 -2.10 4.18
C TYR A 306 14.16 -2.89 3.81
N ARG A 307 14.36 -4.02 4.49
CA ARG A 307 15.14 -5.14 3.96
C ARG A 307 14.43 -6.45 4.24
N LEU A 308 14.67 -7.46 3.42
CA LEU A 308 14.17 -8.80 3.67
C LEU A 308 15.12 -9.56 4.58
N VAL A 309 14.53 -10.36 5.46
CA VAL A 309 15.21 -11.35 6.27
C VAL A 309 14.78 -12.73 5.76
N LEU A 310 15.75 -13.51 5.28
CA LEU A 310 15.51 -14.80 4.68
C LEU A 310 16.26 -15.88 5.44
N VAL A 311 15.80 -17.12 5.34
CA VAL A 311 16.62 -18.27 5.73
C VAL A 311 17.83 -18.34 4.82
N ASN A 312 19.02 -18.49 5.40
CA ASN A 312 20.23 -18.74 4.64
C ASN A 312 20.13 -20.13 3.96
N PRO A 313 20.19 -20.22 2.62
CA PRO A 313 20.07 -21.49 1.91
C PRO A 313 21.27 -22.43 2.11
N LEU A 314 22.37 -21.94 2.71
CA LEU A 314 23.54 -22.73 3.10
C LEU A 314 23.43 -23.31 4.52
N LEU A 315 22.39 -22.95 5.27
CA LEU A 315 22.20 -23.42 6.64
C LEU A 315 22.16 -24.95 6.69
N ALA A 316 22.98 -25.54 7.56
CA ALA A 316 23.18 -26.98 7.71
C ALA A 316 23.85 -27.69 6.51
N SER A 317 24.41 -26.95 5.56
CA SER A 317 25.06 -27.49 4.35
C SER A 317 26.58 -27.25 4.35
N ALA A 318 27.24 -27.54 5.47
CA ALA A 318 28.68 -27.27 5.65
C ALA A 318 29.60 -27.97 4.63
N VAL A 319 29.12 -29.01 3.95
CA VAL A 319 29.85 -29.72 2.88
C VAL A 319 29.83 -28.98 1.54
N ASP A 320 28.88 -28.08 1.34
CA ASP A 320 28.68 -27.28 0.11
C ASP A 320 29.34 -25.89 0.20
N VAL A 321 29.84 -25.53 1.38
CA VAL A 321 30.47 -24.25 1.68
C VAL A 321 31.99 -24.39 1.66
N ASP A 322 32.68 -23.30 1.32
CA ASP A 322 34.14 -23.22 1.34
C ASP A 322 34.66 -23.58 2.74
N ASP A 323 35.74 -24.34 2.84
CA ASP A 323 36.38 -24.63 4.12
C ASP A 323 36.75 -23.33 4.86
N ALA A 324 37.15 -22.27 4.13
CA ALA A 324 37.44 -20.95 4.69
C ALA A 324 36.20 -20.19 5.19
N HIS A 325 35.00 -20.61 4.76
CA HIS A 325 33.72 -19.95 5.06
C HIS A 325 32.73 -20.89 5.73
N ARG A 326 33.16 -22.01 6.32
CA ARG A 326 32.27 -23.03 6.90
C ARG A 326 31.29 -22.49 7.94
N GLN A 327 31.62 -21.39 8.62
CA GLN A 327 30.73 -20.65 9.53
C GLN A 327 29.45 -20.13 8.85
N ASP A 328 29.46 -19.92 7.54
CA ASP A 328 28.29 -19.48 6.78
C ASP A 328 27.18 -20.54 6.87
N ALA A 329 27.52 -21.83 6.94
CA ALA A 329 26.55 -22.92 7.11
C ALA A 329 25.92 -22.97 8.52
N ALA A 330 26.47 -22.25 9.49
CA ALA A 330 25.92 -22.10 10.83
C ALA A 330 25.13 -20.79 11.01
N THR A 331 25.18 -19.89 10.01
CA THR A 331 24.47 -18.61 10.05
C THR A 331 23.02 -18.83 9.58
N PRO A 332 22.00 -18.63 10.43
CA PRO A 332 20.62 -19.02 10.09
C PRO A 332 19.96 -18.11 9.07
N LEU A 333 20.35 -16.84 9.02
CA LEU A 333 19.66 -15.80 8.29
C LEU A 333 20.55 -15.11 7.25
N ALA A 334 19.94 -14.73 6.13
CA ALA A 334 20.51 -13.86 5.11
C ALA A 334 19.68 -12.57 5.03
N PHE A 335 20.36 -11.44 4.81
CA PHE A 335 19.72 -10.13 4.72
C PHE A 335 19.90 -9.56 3.32
N SER A 336 18.83 -9.03 2.74
CA SER A 336 18.98 -8.20 1.55
C SER A 336 19.67 -6.87 1.90
N GLY A 337 20.14 -6.17 0.88
CA GLY A 337 20.41 -4.73 1.01
C GLY A 337 19.16 -3.97 1.45
N TRP A 338 19.38 -2.82 2.09
CA TRP A 338 18.30 -1.88 2.40
C TRP A 338 17.75 -1.23 1.14
N SER A 339 16.44 -1.04 1.06
CA SER A 339 15.83 -0.21 0.03
C SER A 339 16.30 1.24 0.16
N PRO A 340 16.17 2.05 -0.91
CA PRO A 340 16.16 3.49 -0.78
C PRO A 340 15.07 3.93 0.22
N TRP A 341 15.30 5.08 0.86
CA TRP A 341 14.27 5.73 1.69
C TRP A 341 13.06 6.14 0.86
N SER A 342 11.87 5.98 1.44
CA SER A 342 10.61 6.52 0.92
C SER A 342 10.68 8.05 0.76
N ASP A 343 9.71 8.62 0.05
CA ASP A 343 9.41 10.03 0.22
C ASP A 343 8.94 10.29 1.65
N SER A 344 9.25 11.47 2.17
CA SER A 344 8.80 11.84 3.51
C SER A 344 7.31 12.18 3.49
N ALA A 345 6.56 11.66 4.46
CA ALA A 345 5.17 12.01 4.66
C ALA A 345 4.92 12.32 6.14
N ALA A 346 4.00 13.24 6.40
CA ALA A 346 3.53 13.57 7.74
C ALA A 346 2.02 13.40 7.77
N ALA A 347 1.49 13.00 8.93
CA ALA A 347 0.06 13.08 9.15
C ALA A 347 -0.34 14.55 9.21
N ALA A 348 -1.33 14.93 8.41
CA ALA A 348 -1.94 16.25 8.52
C ALA A 348 -2.47 16.46 9.96
N PRO A 349 -2.44 17.69 10.48
CA PRO A 349 -3.07 17.99 11.74
C PRO A 349 -4.55 17.62 11.68
N VAL A 350 -5.01 16.96 12.72
CA VAL A 350 -6.42 16.58 12.92
C VAL A 350 -7.29 17.82 13.00
N THR A 351 -6.72 18.88 13.58
CA THR A 351 -7.46 20.03 14.04
C THR A 351 -7.25 21.20 13.11
N GLU A 352 -8.28 21.48 12.30
CA GLU A 352 -8.37 22.70 11.52
C GLU A 352 -9.15 23.75 12.30
N PHE A 353 -8.89 25.03 12.07
CA PHE A 353 -9.76 26.06 12.60
C PHE A 353 -9.87 27.25 11.66
N PHE A 354 -10.98 27.97 11.82
CA PHE A 354 -11.31 29.16 11.05
C PHE A 354 -11.76 30.26 11.99
N MET A 355 -11.24 31.46 11.81
CA MET A 355 -11.72 32.61 12.56
C MET A 355 -13.10 33.02 12.09
N ARG A 356 -14.05 33.15 13.03
CA ARG A 356 -15.40 33.67 12.77
C ARG A 356 -15.48 35.17 12.96
N SER A 357 -14.82 35.69 13.99
CA SER A 357 -14.76 37.12 14.29
C SER A 357 -13.54 37.45 15.15
N ALA A 358 -13.14 38.72 15.13
CA ALA A 358 -12.17 39.28 16.07
C ALA A 358 -12.76 40.57 16.66
N SER A 359 -12.61 40.75 17.96
CA SER A 359 -13.11 41.91 18.70
C SER A 359 -12.01 42.95 18.90
N SER A 360 -12.39 44.23 18.93
CA SER A 360 -11.50 45.31 19.39
C SER A 360 -11.12 45.16 20.86
N GLN A 361 -11.86 44.37 21.63
CA GLN A 361 -11.59 44.08 23.05
C GLN A 361 -10.52 43.00 23.27
N GLY A 362 -9.81 42.55 22.22
CA GLY A 362 -8.64 41.65 22.41
C GLY A 362 -8.95 40.15 22.37
N PHE A 363 -10.09 39.72 21.83
CA PHE A 363 -10.40 38.29 21.67
C PHE A 363 -10.78 37.91 20.23
N VAL A 364 -10.62 36.64 19.90
CA VAL A 364 -11.00 36.02 18.63
C VAL A 364 -12.00 34.90 18.90
N ARG A 365 -13.03 34.80 18.05
CA ARG A 365 -13.90 33.63 18.01
C ARG A 365 -13.45 32.74 16.87
N VAL A 366 -13.17 31.48 17.16
CA VAL A 366 -12.80 30.47 16.18
C VAL A 366 -13.84 29.36 16.12
N GLU A 367 -13.96 28.73 14.96
CA GLU A 367 -14.63 27.44 14.79
C GLU A 367 -13.54 26.42 14.49
N VAL A 368 -13.40 25.43 15.37
CA VAL A 368 -12.37 24.40 15.32
C VAL A 368 -13.04 23.10 14.90
N PHE A 369 -12.47 22.46 13.89
CA PHE A 369 -12.86 21.17 13.34
C PHE A 369 -11.80 20.16 13.72
N THR A 370 -12.19 19.00 14.21
CA THR A 370 -11.28 17.88 14.52
C THR A 370 -11.99 16.57 14.15
N ASP A 371 -11.26 15.47 14.11
CA ASP A 371 -11.84 14.16 13.84
C ASP A 371 -11.96 13.35 15.14
N ALA A 372 -13.17 12.84 15.40
CA ALA A 372 -13.48 11.94 16.49
C ALA A 372 -14.32 10.77 15.93
N MET A 373 -13.92 9.53 16.24
CA MET A 373 -14.58 8.33 15.72
C MET A 373 -14.76 8.35 14.18
N GLY A 374 -13.74 8.78 13.44
CA GLY A 374 -13.75 8.80 11.98
C GLY A 374 -14.73 9.82 11.35
N LYS A 375 -15.30 10.71 12.16
CA LYS A 375 -16.18 11.79 11.73
C LYS A 375 -15.57 13.13 12.12
N THR A 376 -15.73 14.11 11.24
CA THR A 376 -15.38 15.49 11.59
C THR A 376 -16.43 16.05 12.53
N VAL A 377 -15.96 16.50 13.70
CA VAL A 377 -16.74 17.23 14.69
C VAL A 377 -16.22 18.67 14.79
N GLN A 378 -17.08 19.61 15.18
CA GLN A 378 -16.73 21.03 15.23
C GLN A 378 -17.14 21.67 16.56
N GLU A 379 -16.36 22.61 17.08
CA GLU A 379 -16.68 23.38 18.28
C GLU A 379 -16.23 24.84 18.15
N GLN A 380 -16.94 25.77 18.81
CA GLN A 380 -16.57 27.18 18.83
C GLN A 380 -15.84 27.56 20.11
N PHE A 381 -14.72 28.24 19.96
CA PHE A 381 -13.94 28.76 21.08
C PHE A 381 -13.83 30.28 21.01
N ARG A 382 -13.84 30.91 22.17
CA ARG A 382 -13.39 32.28 22.37
C ARG A 382 -11.99 32.20 22.96
N THR A 383 -11.04 32.86 22.31
CA THR A 383 -9.62 32.85 22.72
C THR A 383 -9.14 34.29 22.85
N GLU A 384 -8.55 34.62 23.99
CA GLU A 384 -7.95 35.92 24.28
C GLU A 384 -6.47 35.98 23.88
N LEU A 385 -5.86 37.17 23.93
CA LEU A 385 -4.43 37.32 23.70
C LEU A 385 -3.62 36.53 24.74
N GLY A 386 -2.67 35.72 24.26
CA GLY A 386 -1.85 34.82 25.08
C GLY A 386 -2.48 33.45 25.33
N GLU A 387 -3.74 33.22 24.96
CA GLU A 387 -4.43 31.95 25.18
C GLU A 387 -4.27 30.98 24.00
N PRO A 388 -4.24 29.66 24.28
CA PRO A 388 -4.24 28.65 23.23
C PRO A 388 -5.60 28.57 22.54
N ILE A 389 -5.59 28.25 21.25
CA ILE A 389 -6.80 28.04 20.46
C ILE A 389 -7.25 26.58 20.62
N GLY A 390 -8.44 26.42 21.21
CA GLY A 390 -9.10 25.13 21.45
C GLY A 390 -8.87 24.57 22.85
N ALA A 391 -9.66 23.57 23.21
CA ALA A 391 -9.54 22.84 24.47
C ALA A 391 -10.04 21.39 24.30
N GLU A 392 -9.76 20.55 25.28
CA GLU A 392 -10.41 19.25 25.39
C GLU A 392 -11.83 19.44 25.94
N ILE A 393 -12.83 18.93 25.23
CA ILE A 393 -14.24 19.05 25.62
C ILE A 393 -14.97 17.71 25.48
N THR A 394 -15.90 17.44 26.38
CA THR A 394 -16.83 16.32 26.22
C THR A 394 -17.85 16.66 25.14
N LYS A 395 -17.92 15.85 24.10
CA LYS A 395 -18.84 16.02 22.98
C LYS A 395 -19.56 14.71 22.70
N ASP A 396 -20.84 14.79 22.40
CA ASP A 396 -21.60 13.65 21.90
C ASP A 396 -21.15 13.32 20.47
N VAL A 397 -20.53 12.16 20.31
CA VAL A 397 -20.03 11.66 19.01
C VAL A 397 -20.78 10.39 18.66
N THR A 398 -21.33 10.34 17.44
CA THR A 398 -22.02 9.12 16.96
C THR A 398 -21.00 8.05 16.62
N ASN A 399 -20.93 7.01 17.45
CA ASN A 399 -20.11 5.84 17.22
C ASN A 399 -20.51 5.20 15.88
N PRO A 400 -19.59 5.09 14.91
CA PRO A 400 -19.89 4.59 13.58
C PRO A 400 -20.28 3.11 13.56
N ILE A 401 -19.92 2.34 14.58
CA ILE A 401 -20.23 0.91 14.71
C ILE A 401 -21.63 0.73 15.28
N THR A 402 -21.90 1.35 16.44
CA THR A 402 -23.16 1.15 17.16
C THR A 402 -24.29 2.04 16.64
N GLY A 403 -23.95 3.10 15.91
CA GLY A 403 -24.88 4.15 15.48
C GLY A 403 -25.38 5.03 16.64
N ARG A 404 -24.92 4.79 17.88
CA ARG A 404 -25.35 5.54 19.07
C ARG A 404 -24.48 6.76 19.29
N SER A 405 -25.08 7.81 19.82
CA SER A 405 -24.34 8.99 20.27
C SER A 405 -23.81 8.73 21.67
N GLU A 406 -22.50 8.89 21.85
CA GLU A 406 -21.80 8.63 23.11
C GLU A 406 -20.99 9.86 23.51
N PRO A 407 -21.00 10.27 24.79
CA PRO A 407 -20.17 11.37 25.25
C PRO A 407 -18.70 10.93 25.23
N MET A 408 -17.88 11.63 24.46
CA MET A 408 -16.46 11.36 24.29
C MET A 408 -15.63 12.60 24.61
N SER A 409 -14.48 12.41 25.25
CA SER A 409 -13.49 13.50 25.38
C SER A 409 -12.83 13.74 24.03
N VAL A 410 -13.02 14.93 23.46
CA VAL A 410 -12.48 15.29 22.14
C VAL A 410 -11.51 16.45 22.29
N ASP A 411 -10.29 16.27 21.80
CA ASP A 411 -9.25 17.30 21.82
C ASP A 411 -9.40 18.23 20.60
N PHE A 412 -9.73 19.50 20.86
CA PHE A 412 -9.76 20.57 19.86
C PHE A 412 -8.54 21.50 19.94
N ARG A 413 -7.48 21.16 20.71
CA ARG A 413 -6.28 21.99 20.78
C ARG A 413 -5.57 22.03 19.42
N THR A 414 -5.37 23.24 18.91
CA THR A 414 -4.74 23.45 17.59
C THR A 414 -3.22 23.58 17.66
N GLY A 415 -2.65 23.62 18.88
CA GLY A 415 -1.24 23.93 19.10
C GLY A 415 -0.85 25.39 18.79
N LYS A 416 -1.82 26.30 18.59
CA LYS A 416 -1.56 27.71 18.28
C LYS A 416 -2.01 28.64 19.39
N LEU A 417 -1.25 29.70 19.61
CA LEU A 417 -1.50 30.76 20.58
C LEU A 417 -1.81 32.07 19.86
N VAL A 418 -2.79 32.84 20.33
CA VAL A 418 -3.08 34.16 19.78
C VAL A 418 -2.10 35.18 20.38
N VAL A 419 -1.25 35.80 19.57
CA VAL A 419 -0.23 36.75 20.07
C VAL A 419 -0.69 38.20 19.93
N ALA A 420 -1.33 38.54 18.81
CA ALA A 420 -1.76 39.92 18.55
C ALA A 420 -2.92 39.99 17.56
N LEU A 421 -3.66 41.10 17.64
CA LEU A 421 -4.72 41.47 16.70
C LEU A 421 -4.38 42.80 16.02
N GLY A 422 -4.44 42.83 14.70
CA GLY A 422 -4.20 44.02 13.89
C GLY A 422 -5.42 44.37 13.04
N GLY A 423 -6.12 45.46 13.37
CA GLY A 423 -7.23 45.96 12.57
C GLY A 423 -6.80 46.66 11.27
N GLY A 424 -7.77 47.03 10.45
CA GLY A 424 -7.56 47.95 9.31
C GLY A 424 -6.83 47.38 8.10
N ARG A 425 -6.63 46.06 8.03
CA ARG A 425 -6.09 45.42 6.82
C ARG A 425 -7.18 45.36 5.75
N GLN A 426 -6.82 45.53 4.48
CA GLN A 426 -7.76 45.35 3.38
C GLN A 426 -7.45 44.07 2.61
N VAL A 427 -8.48 43.31 2.27
CA VAL A 427 -8.39 42.12 1.41
C VAL A 427 -9.41 42.21 0.28
N LEU A 428 -9.03 41.76 -0.92
CA LEU A 428 -9.94 41.65 -2.05
C LEU A 428 -10.70 40.31 -1.95
N VAL A 429 -12.01 40.36 -1.74
CA VAL A 429 -12.87 39.16 -1.68
C VAL A 429 -13.96 39.33 -2.74
N LYS A 430 -13.98 38.43 -3.74
CA LYS A 430 -14.92 38.48 -4.88
C LYS A 430 -14.95 39.87 -5.55
N ASN A 431 -13.78 40.45 -5.83
CA ASN A 431 -13.59 41.77 -6.44
C ASN A 431 -14.00 42.98 -5.57
N PHE A 432 -14.32 42.80 -4.28
CA PHE A 432 -14.57 43.90 -3.36
C PHE A 432 -13.47 44.02 -2.30
N LEU A 433 -12.94 45.22 -2.10
CA LEU A 433 -12.05 45.52 -0.98
C LEU A 433 -12.86 45.50 0.32
N ARG A 434 -12.44 44.67 1.28
CA ARG A 434 -13.05 44.57 2.61
C ARG A 434 -12.01 44.81 3.68
N SER A 435 -12.34 45.66 4.65
CA SER A 435 -11.55 45.76 5.88
C SER A 435 -11.66 44.46 6.67
N THR A 436 -10.55 44.00 7.24
CA THR A 436 -10.45 42.77 8.01
C THR A 436 -9.43 42.92 9.14
N THR A 437 -9.58 42.06 10.14
CA THR A 437 -8.63 41.94 11.24
C THR A 437 -7.61 40.85 10.89
N ALA A 438 -6.34 41.19 11.00
CA ALA A 438 -5.25 40.22 11.02
C ALA A 438 -5.09 39.66 12.43
N VAL A 439 -4.92 38.35 12.52
CA VAL A 439 -4.62 37.65 13.77
C VAL A 439 -3.23 37.06 13.62
N ILE A 440 -2.34 37.43 14.53
CA ILE A 440 -0.98 36.91 14.61
C ILE A 440 -0.99 35.75 15.60
N LEU A 441 -0.53 34.60 15.14
CA LEU A 441 -0.51 33.35 15.87
C LEU A 441 0.92 32.90 16.06
N LEU A 442 1.21 32.26 17.18
CA LEU A 442 2.43 31.49 17.40
C LEU A 442 2.08 30.01 17.34
N ASP A 443 2.72 29.25 16.45
CA ASP A 443 2.56 27.80 16.41
C ASP A 443 3.48 27.09 17.41
N SER A 444 3.32 25.77 17.53
CA SER A 444 4.09 24.91 18.43
C SER A 444 5.60 24.90 18.15
N GLN A 445 6.03 25.38 16.97
CA GLN A 445 7.44 25.50 16.59
C GLN A 445 8.00 26.90 16.88
N GLY A 446 7.21 27.78 17.50
CA GLY A 446 7.61 29.16 17.76
C GLY A 446 7.58 30.05 16.53
N LYS A 447 6.96 29.63 15.43
CA LYS A 447 6.87 30.42 14.20
C LYS A 447 5.60 31.27 14.21
N LEU A 448 5.75 32.53 13.83
CA LEU A 448 4.63 33.46 13.69
C LEU A 448 3.88 33.22 12.38
N GLN A 449 2.55 33.14 12.47
CA GLN A 449 1.64 33.02 11.35
C GLN A 449 0.65 34.19 11.37
N ILE A 450 0.37 34.78 10.21
CA ILE A 450 -0.66 35.81 10.07
C ILE A 450 -1.85 35.20 9.33
N ARG A 451 -3.03 35.26 9.91
CA ARG A 451 -4.29 34.91 9.24
C ARG A 451 -5.23 36.11 9.20
N LEU A 452 -6.10 36.16 8.20
CA LEU A 452 -7.06 37.25 8.00
C LEU A 452 -8.48 36.72 8.14
N VAL A 453 -9.27 37.32 9.03
CA VAL A 453 -10.62 36.81 9.40
C VAL A 453 -11.52 36.65 8.16
N GLN A 454 -11.50 37.57 7.21
CA GLN A 454 -12.35 37.47 6.01
C GLN A 454 -11.97 36.32 5.07
N LEU A 455 -10.67 35.98 4.98
CA LEU A 455 -10.21 34.84 4.17
C LEU A 455 -10.61 33.52 4.83
N ASP A 456 -10.50 33.44 6.16
CA ASP A 456 -10.95 32.29 6.93
C ASP A 456 -12.46 32.08 6.83
N LEU A 457 -13.26 33.15 6.92
CA LEU A 457 -14.70 33.07 6.72
C LEU A 457 -15.07 32.57 5.31
N ALA A 458 -14.32 32.95 4.28
CA ALA A 458 -14.53 32.45 2.93
C ALA A 458 -14.22 30.95 2.83
N LYS A 459 -13.11 30.48 3.42
CA LYS A 459 -12.74 29.06 3.47
C LYS A 459 -13.72 28.23 4.30
N LEU A 460 -14.18 28.76 5.44
CA LEU A 460 -15.18 28.12 6.30
C LEU A 460 -16.49 27.85 5.54
N LYS A 461 -16.90 28.79 4.68
CA LYS A 461 -18.07 28.61 3.80
C LYS A 461 -17.88 27.58 2.70
N GLN A 462 -16.63 27.27 2.31
CA GLN A 462 -16.33 26.22 1.34
C GLN A 462 -16.20 24.85 2.00
N ARG A 463 -15.83 24.83 3.29
CA ARG A 463 -15.67 23.60 4.07
C ARG A 463 -17.00 22.99 4.50
N LYS A 464 -17.98 23.85 4.82
CA LYS A 464 -19.39 23.50 5.07
C LYS A 464 -20.12 23.29 3.76
#